data_AF-A0A535Y4R9-F1
#
_entry.id   AF-A0A535Y4R9-F1
#
_cell.length_a   1.000
_cell.length_b   1.000
_cell.length_c   1.000
_cell.angle_alpha   90.00
_cell.angle_beta   90.00
_cell.angle_gamma   90.00
#
_symmetry.space_group_name_H-M   'P 1'
#
loop_
_entity.id
_entity.type
_entity.pdbx_description
1 polymer ?
#
loop_
_entity_poly.entity_id
_entity_poly.type
_entity_poly.pdbx_seq_one_letter_code
_entity_poly.pdbx_strand_id
1 'polypeptide(L)'
;MRWNPTQRLARGGLILALMAVSAVGSAAVPAGAVDAPAVLATHADAQLGTFLTDAKGMTLYLFTKDVPGISNCYDQCAVNWPPLLSQGDPVLPDGLAGAIGTTVRKDGAVQATYNGWPLYYWLHDEKPGDTTGQNVGGVWFVLNPTDAMSVNVRDDGGDLGTILTDARGLTLYLFTKDDANLSNCYDQCAVNWPPLLTDGSATGPDLVAGGLGTTERKDGALQVTYNGQPLYYWLHDEKPGDTTGQNVGGVWFIVNP
;
A
#
# COMPACT_ATOMS: atom_id res chain seq x y z
N MET A 1 58.38 32.84 -57.09
CA MET A 1 57.62 31.65 -56.64
C MET A 1 58.21 31.18 -55.32
N ARG A 2 57.34 30.98 -54.32
CA ARG A 2 57.50 30.11 -53.14
C ARG A 2 58.49 30.53 -52.03
N TRP A 3 57.84 30.97 -50.95
CA TRP A 3 57.98 30.52 -49.55
C TRP A 3 59.05 31.14 -48.63
N ASN A 4 58.51 31.63 -47.51
CA ASN A 4 59.06 32.40 -46.41
C ASN A 4 58.95 31.52 -45.12
N PRO A 5 59.32 31.96 -43.90
CA PRO A 5 60.53 31.49 -43.24
C PRO A 5 60.29 30.83 -41.86
N THR A 6 61.36 30.22 -41.34
CA THR A 6 61.75 30.12 -39.91
C THR A 6 60.75 29.55 -38.89
N GLN A 7 61.05 28.32 -38.45
CA GLN A 7 60.54 27.73 -37.21
C GLN A 7 61.20 28.41 -35.99
N ARG A 8 60.40 28.93 -35.06
CA ARG A 8 60.82 29.27 -33.69
C ARG A 8 60.11 28.34 -32.71
N LEU A 9 60.92 27.71 -31.87
CA LEU A 9 60.53 26.83 -30.76
C LEU A 9 59.65 27.58 -29.76
N ALA A 10 58.47 27.02 -29.46
CA ALA A 10 57.59 27.48 -28.40
C ALA A 10 58.00 26.84 -27.06
N ARG A 11 58.22 27.68 -26.04
CA ARG A 11 58.46 27.30 -24.65
C ARG A 11 57.13 26.87 -24.01
N GLY A 12 57.07 25.66 -23.47
CA GLY A 12 55.93 25.16 -22.69
C GLY A 12 55.88 25.82 -21.31
N GLY A 13 54.79 26.53 -21.02
CA GLY A 13 54.44 26.99 -19.68
C GLY A 13 53.47 26.01 -19.04
N LEU A 14 53.86 25.43 -17.91
CA LEU A 14 53.04 24.56 -17.08
C LEU A 14 52.11 25.44 -16.23
N ILE A 15 50.82 25.50 -16.59
CA ILE A 15 49.78 26.18 -15.81
C ILE A 15 49.23 25.18 -14.79
N LEU A 16 49.54 25.41 -13.51
CA LEU A 16 48.97 24.66 -12.38
C LEU A 16 47.55 25.19 -12.13
N ALA A 17 46.52 24.48 -12.60
CA ALA A 17 45.12 24.83 -12.35
C ALA A 17 44.72 24.37 -10.94
N LEU A 18 44.46 25.33 -10.05
CA LEU A 18 43.85 25.08 -8.73
C LEU A 18 42.37 24.73 -8.95
N MET A 19 41.99 23.45 -8.83
CA MET A 19 40.58 23.04 -8.82
C MET A 19 39.97 23.36 -7.45
N ALA A 20 39.15 24.42 -7.39
CA ALA A 20 38.25 24.64 -6.26
C ALA A 20 37.13 23.59 -6.33
N VAL A 21 37.16 22.63 -5.39
CA VAL A 21 36.05 21.70 -5.17
C VAL A 21 34.93 22.47 -4.48
N SER A 22 33.95 22.93 -5.26
CA SER A 22 32.70 23.46 -4.73
C SER A 22 31.91 22.31 -4.09
N ALA A 23 31.89 22.27 -2.76
CA ALA A 23 31.00 21.40 -2.02
C ALA A 23 29.56 21.83 -2.29
N VAL A 24 28.86 21.09 -3.15
CA VAL A 24 27.42 21.21 -3.31
C VAL A 24 26.80 20.59 -2.06
N GLY A 25 26.39 21.43 -1.11
CA GLY A 25 25.59 20.98 0.01
C GLY A 25 24.24 20.48 -0.52
N SER A 26 23.95 19.20 -0.33
CA SER A 26 22.61 18.65 -0.50
C SER A 26 21.69 19.29 0.53
N ALA A 27 20.92 20.29 0.13
CA ALA A 27 19.77 20.73 0.91
C ALA A 27 18.72 19.62 0.83
N ALA A 28 18.35 19.03 1.97
CA ALA A 28 17.20 18.17 2.07
C ALA A 28 15.96 18.99 1.70
N VAL A 29 15.21 18.56 0.69
CA VAL A 29 13.90 19.11 0.38
C VAL A 29 12.99 18.72 1.55
N PRO A 30 12.36 19.65 2.27
CA PRO A 30 11.41 19.28 3.31
C PRO A 30 10.26 18.52 2.65
N ALA A 31 9.91 17.34 3.18
CA ALA A 31 8.67 16.68 2.85
C ALA A 31 7.53 17.69 3.05
N GLY A 32 6.73 17.92 2.01
CA GLY A 32 5.73 18.99 2.00
C GLY A 32 4.84 18.90 3.23
N ALA A 33 4.97 19.87 4.14
CA ALA A 33 4.08 20.00 5.27
C ALA A 33 2.68 20.33 4.73
N VAL A 34 1.71 19.45 5.02
CA VAL A 34 0.29 19.78 4.87
C VAL A 34 -0.16 20.45 6.16
N ASP A 35 -1.07 21.43 6.09
CA ASP A 35 -1.54 22.18 7.27
C ASP A 35 -2.95 21.74 7.74
N ALA A 36 -3.54 20.74 7.10
CA ALA A 36 -4.92 20.32 7.33
C ALA A 36 -5.07 18.79 7.36
N PRO A 37 -6.16 18.28 7.95
CA PRO A 37 -6.52 16.87 7.85
C PRO A 37 -6.78 16.48 6.40
N ALA A 38 -6.40 15.27 6.03
CA ALA A 38 -6.82 14.70 4.75
C ALA A 38 -8.33 14.44 4.78
N VAL A 39 -9.05 15.00 3.81
CA VAL A 39 -10.48 14.78 3.64
C VAL A 39 -10.67 13.89 2.41
N LEU A 40 -11.29 12.74 2.63
CA LEU A 40 -11.54 11.76 1.58
C LEU A 40 -12.92 11.99 0.98
N ALA A 41 -13.07 11.57 -0.26
CA ALA A 41 -14.31 11.48 -0.99
C ALA A 41 -14.37 10.15 -1.75
N THR A 42 -15.45 9.95 -2.50
CA THR A 42 -15.57 8.81 -3.41
C THR A 42 -15.82 9.28 -4.84
N HIS A 43 -15.39 8.45 -5.79
CA HIS A 43 -15.69 8.63 -7.20
C HIS A 43 -16.22 7.31 -7.77
N ALA A 44 -17.25 7.39 -8.61
CA ALA A 44 -17.84 6.23 -9.26
C ALA A 44 -17.29 6.08 -10.68
N ASP A 45 -16.83 4.88 -11.00
CA ASP A 45 -16.39 4.50 -12.35
C ASP A 45 -17.11 3.23 -12.80
N ALA A 46 -17.38 3.16 -14.11
CA ALA A 46 -18.17 2.07 -14.69
C ALA A 46 -17.42 0.72 -14.71
N GLN A 47 -16.09 0.73 -14.69
CA GLN A 47 -15.25 -0.47 -14.76
C GLN A 47 -14.65 -0.84 -13.40
N LEU A 48 -14.24 0.16 -12.63
CA LEU A 48 -13.53 -0.01 -11.36
C LEU A 48 -14.46 0.09 -10.14
N GLY A 49 -15.75 0.40 -10.35
CA GLY A 49 -16.69 0.61 -9.26
C GLY A 49 -16.47 1.92 -8.53
N THR A 50 -16.84 1.97 -7.26
CA THR A 50 -16.58 3.15 -6.42
C THR A 50 -15.17 3.07 -5.84
N PHE A 51 -14.40 4.15 -5.90
CA PHE A 51 -13.07 4.23 -5.31
C PHE A 51 -12.86 5.52 -4.52
N LEU A 52 -11.86 5.52 -3.64
CA LEU A 52 -11.54 6.68 -2.80
C LEU A 52 -10.76 7.74 -3.58
N THR A 53 -11.10 8.98 -3.30
CA THR A 53 -10.40 10.17 -3.78
C THR A 53 -10.11 11.10 -2.61
N ASP A 54 -9.28 12.12 -2.83
CA ASP A 54 -9.26 13.27 -1.93
C ASP A 54 -10.45 14.22 -2.19
N ALA A 55 -10.59 15.28 -1.38
CA ALA A 55 -11.66 16.27 -1.54
C ALA A 55 -11.65 17.03 -2.89
N LYS A 56 -10.56 16.94 -3.68
CA LYS A 56 -10.48 17.51 -5.03
C LYS A 56 -10.83 16.48 -6.11
N GLY A 57 -11.08 15.23 -5.73
CA GLY A 57 -11.40 14.13 -6.62
C GLY A 57 -10.17 13.42 -7.21
N MET A 58 -8.96 13.68 -6.69
CA MET A 58 -7.77 12.95 -7.13
C MET A 58 -7.80 11.53 -6.56
N THR A 59 -7.57 10.53 -7.41
CA THR A 59 -7.63 9.10 -7.07
C THR A 59 -6.61 8.73 -6.00
N LEU A 60 -7.05 7.93 -5.03
CA LEU A 60 -6.20 7.36 -4.00
C LEU A 60 -5.92 5.89 -4.29
N TYR A 61 -4.67 5.52 -4.10
CA TYR A 61 -4.11 4.22 -4.39
C TYR A 61 -3.63 3.52 -3.14
N LEU A 62 -3.67 2.21 -3.20
CA LEU A 62 -2.98 1.30 -2.30
C LEU A 62 -1.76 0.70 -2.99
N PHE A 63 -0.74 0.39 -2.19
CA PHE A 63 0.43 -0.37 -2.61
C PHE A 63 0.35 -1.78 -2.02
N THR A 64 0.34 -2.82 -2.85
CA THR A 64 0.21 -4.20 -2.35
C THR A 64 1.43 -4.67 -1.58
N LYS A 65 2.58 -4.00 -1.72
CA LYS A 65 3.77 -4.28 -0.93
C LYS A 65 3.77 -3.58 0.42
N ASP A 66 2.79 -2.74 0.71
CA ASP A 66 2.60 -2.22 2.07
C ASP A 66 1.93 -3.27 2.95
N VAL A 67 1.90 -2.99 4.25
CA VAL A 67 0.96 -3.63 5.17
C VAL A 67 0.22 -2.57 5.96
N PRO A 68 -0.90 -2.93 6.60
CA PRO A 68 -1.56 -2.09 7.58
C PRO A 68 -0.58 -1.41 8.54
N GLY A 69 -0.62 -0.08 8.55
CA GLY A 69 0.22 0.77 9.39
C GLY A 69 1.67 0.94 8.93
N ILE A 70 2.15 0.26 7.88
CA ILE A 70 3.54 0.38 7.44
C ILE A 70 3.61 0.60 5.93
N SER A 71 4.10 1.79 5.55
CA SER A 71 4.54 2.06 4.18
C SER A 71 5.91 1.45 3.92
N ASN A 72 6.07 0.81 2.77
CA ASN A 72 7.32 0.39 2.13
C ASN A 72 7.71 1.29 0.95
N CYS A 73 6.88 2.28 0.60
CA CYS A 73 7.14 3.23 -0.47
C CYS A 73 7.91 4.47 0.03
N TYR A 74 9.20 4.53 -0.27
CA TYR A 74 10.11 5.65 0.04
C TYR A 74 10.99 6.02 -1.15
N ASP A 75 11.76 7.10 -1.01
CA ASP A 75 12.70 7.58 -2.03
C ASP A 75 11.99 7.79 -3.37
N GLN A 76 12.52 7.24 -4.47
CA GLN A 76 11.93 7.36 -5.80
C GLN A 76 10.49 6.79 -5.87
N CYS A 77 10.16 5.82 -5.02
CA CYS A 77 8.79 5.33 -4.93
C CYS A 77 7.86 6.46 -4.49
N ALA A 78 8.18 7.18 -3.41
CA ALA A 78 7.36 8.27 -2.88
C ALA A 78 7.35 9.51 -3.78
N VAL A 79 8.30 9.64 -4.72
CA VAL A 79 8.28 10.66 -5.78
C VAL A 79 7.23 10.33 -6.83
N ASN A 80 7.15 9.07 -7.25
CA ASN A 80 6.21 8.62 -8.27
C ASN A 80 4.80 8.37 -7.67
N TRP A 81 4.76 7.96 -6.41
CA TRP A 81 3.56 7.67 -5.63
C TRP A 81 3.55 8.53 -4.35
N PRO A 82 3.23 9.82 -4.45
CA PRO A 82 3.25 10.70 -3.29
C PRO A 82 2.30 10.21 -2.18
N PRO A 83 2.73 10.09 -0.92
CA PRO A 83 1.84 9.70 0.16
C PRO A 83 0.78 10.78 0.41
N LEU A 84 -0.46 10.36 0.71
CA LEU A 84 -1.50 11.25 1.20
C LEU A 84 -1.17 11.63 2.65
N LEU A 85 -0.52 12.78 2.84
CA LEU A 85 -0.18 13.29 4.16
C LEU A 85 -1.40 13.92 4.84
N SER A 86 -1.47 13.81 6.17
CA SER A 86 -2.54 14.40 6.99
C SER A 86 -1.98 15.07 8.24
N GLN A 87 -2.44 16.29 8.55
CA GLN A 87 -2.27 16.88 9.88
C GLN A 87 -3.58 16.76 10.66
N GLY A 88 -3.57 15.95 11.71
CA GLY A 88 -4.79 15.57 12.44
C GLY A 88 -5.50 14.38 11.81
N ASP A 89 -6.65 14.04 12.39
CA ASP A 89 -7.42 12.85 12.03
C ASP A 89 -8.09 13.02 10.67
N PRO A 90 -7.79 12.15 9.67
CA PRO A 90 -8.42 12.24 8.38
C PRO A 90 -9.93 11.96 8.46
N VAL A 91 -10.66 12.52 7.52
CA VAL A 91 -12.13 12.51 7.52
C VAL A 91 -12.64 11.65 6.37
N LEU A 92 -13.53 10.71 6.67
CA LEU A 92 -14.30 9.97 5.65
C LEU A 92 -15.58 10.73 5.29
N PRO A 93 -16.08 10.57 4.06
CA PRO A 93 -17.41 11.03 3.69
C PRO A 93 -18.50 10.26 4.47
N ASP A 94 -19.59 10.95 4.78
CA ASP A 94 -20.71 10.38 5.54
C ASP A 94 -21.25 9.09 4.89
N GLY A 95 -21.49 8.07 5.72
CA GLY A 95 -22.07 6.80 5.29
C GLY A 95 -21.11 5.89 4.52
N LEU A 96 -19.85 6.29 4.31
CA LEU A 96 -18.84 5.38 3.82
C LEU A 96 -18.35 4.48 4.95
N ALA A 97 -18.51 3.18 4.74
CA ALA A 97 -17.96 2.14 5.58
C ALA A 97 -16.42 2.17 5.57
N GLY A 98 -15.77 1.71 6.64
CA GLY A 98 -14.33 1.52 6.79
C GLY A 98 -13.70 2.34 7.92
N ALA A 99 -12.50 1.95 8.33
CA ALA A 99 -11.71 2.62 9.35
C ALA A 99 -10.69 3.57 8.69
N ILE A 100 -10.85 4.88 8.92
CA ILE A 100 -9.84 5.87 8.57
C ILE A 100 -8.91 6.14 9.76
N GLY A 101 -7.64 6.32 9.48
CA GLY A 101 -6.64 6.58 10.50
C GLY A 101 -5.37 7.16 9.92
N THR A 102 -4.30 7.15 10.70
CA THR A 102 -2.98 7.57 10.25
C THR A 102 -1.91 6.59 10.65
N THR A 103 -0.78 6.64 9.93
CA THR A 103 0.47 6.02 10.36
C THR A 103 1.62 7.02 10.29
N VAL A 104 2.57 6.88 11.20
CA VAL A 104 3.82 7.64 11.19
C VAL A 104 4.83 6.90 10.32
N ARG A 105 5.22 7.55 9.22
CA ARG A 105 6.22 7.04 8.28
C ARG A 105 7.63 7.10 8.90
N LYS A 106 8.57 6.32 8.34
CA LYS A 106 9.98 6.31 8.78
C LYS A 106 10.68 7.67 8.64
N ASP A 107 10.21 8.50 7.71
CA ASP A 107 10.67 9.88 7.48
C ASP A 107 10.04 10.91 8.45
N GLY A 108 9.18 10.45 9.37
CA GLY A 108 8.48 11.28 10.36
C GLY A 108 7.19 11.92 9.86
N ALA A 109 6.84 11.78 8.58
CA ALA A 109 5.59 12.31 8.07
C ALA A 109 4.39 11.45 8.51
N VAL A 110 3.23 12.08 8.67
CA VAL A 110 1.97 11.41 9.05
C VAL A 110 1.16 11.17 7.78
N GLN A 111 0.91 9.90 7.47
CA GLN A 111 0.20 9.47 6.26
C GLN A 111 -1.18 8.94 6.63
N ALA A 112 -2.20 9.32 5.86
CA ALA A 112 -3.55 8.78 6.00
C ALA A 112 -3.59 7.30 5.60
N THR A 113 -4.41 6.53 6.31
CA THR A 113 -4.62 5.11 6.08
C THR A 113 -6.10 4.77 6.02
N TYR A 114 -6.52 3.92 5.09
CA TYR A 114 -7.87 3.36 5.07
C TYR A 114 -7.84 1.86 5.32
N ASN A 115 -8.60 1.37 6.31
CA ASN A 115 -8.49 0.02 6.87
C ASN A 115 -7.03 -0.34 7.19
N GLY A 116 -6.27 0.63 7.69
CA GLY A 116 -4.84 0.53 7.98
C GLY A 116 -3.90 0.65 6.77
N TRP A 117 -4.38 0.53 5.53
CA TRP A 117 -3.54 0.62 4.34
C TRP A 117 -3.09 2.06 4.05
N PRO A 118 -1.77 2.32 3.91
CA PRO A 118 -1.28 3.65 3.55
C PRO A 118 -1.81 4.11 2.18
N LEU A 119 -2.23 5.37 2.10
CA LEU A 119 -2.86 5.94 0.90
C LEU A 119 -1.87 6.79 0.11
N TYR A 120 -1.93 6.67 -1.22
CA TYR A 120 -1.03 7.37 -2.14
C TYR A 120 -1.77 8.04 -3.28
N TYR A 121 -1.15 9.07 -3.83
CA TYR A 121 -1.45 9.62 -5.14
C TYR A 121 -0.59 8.95 -6.21
N TRP A 122 -0.91 9.20 -7.48
CA TRP A 122 -0.08 8.83 -8.62
C TRP A 122 0.38 10.06 -9.39
N LEU A 123 1.69 10.17 -9.65
CA LEU A 123 2.30 11.34 -10.28
C LEU A 123 1.74 11.66 -11.68
N HIS A 124 1.22 10.66 -12.40
CA HIS A 124 0.68 10.85 -13.76
C HIS A 124 -0.84 11.05 -13.81
N ASP A 125 -1.52 11.06 -12.67
CA ASP A 125 -2.91 11.51 -12.62
C ASP A 125 -2.93 13.04 -12.56
N GLU A 126 -3.47 13.67 -13.60
CA GLU A 126 -3.47 15.14 -13.75
C GLU A 126 -4.83 15.75 -13.39
N LYS A 127 -5.90 14.96 -13.43
CA LYS A 127 -7.27 15.41 -13.26
C LYS A 127 -8.05 14.52 -12.28
N PRO A 128 -9.10 15.09 -11.66
CA PRO A 128 -10.02 14.30 -10.85
C PRO A 128 -10.58 13.10 -11.61
N GLY A 129 -10.54 11.93 -10.97
CA GLY A 129 -10.98 10.66 -11.56
C GLY A 129 -10.01 10.01 -12.56
N ASP A 130 -8.84 10.59 -12.85
CA ASP A 130 -7.80 9.88 -13.57
C ASP A 130 -7.40 8.64 -12.75
N THR A 131 -7.32 7.49 -13.40
CA THR A 131 -6.97 6.21 -12.76
C THR A 131 -5.74 5.57 -13.42
N THR A 132 -4.84 6.36 -13.98
CA THR A 132 -3.74 5.87 -14.83
C THR A 132 -2.70 5.05 -14.07
N GLY A 133 -2.71 5.14 -12.74
CA GLY A 133 -1.92 4.30 -11.84
C GLY A 133 -2.47 2.89 -11.64
N GLN A 134 -3.68 2.59 -12.12
CA GLN A 134 -4.32 1.30 -11.90
C GLN A 134 -3.49 0.16 -12.49
N ASN A 135 -3.19 -0.83 -11.65
CA ASN A 135 -2.40 -2.01 -11.98
C ASN A 135 -0.97 -1.71 -12.48
N VAL A 136 -0.41 -0.52 -12.18
CA VAL A 136 0.98 -0.23 -12.52
C VAL A 136 1.90 -1.20 -11.78
N GLY A 137 2.74 -1.90 -12.54
CA GLY A 137 3.66 -2.90 -12.00
C GLY A 137 2.99 -4.12 -11.33
N GLY A 138 1.68 -4.29 -11.47
CA GLY A 138 0.92 -5.37 -10.81
C GLY A 138 0.80 -5.23 -9.29
N VAL A 139 1.17 -4.07 -8.74
CA VAL A 139 1.28 -3.86 -7.28
C VAL A 139 0.64 -2.54 -6.81
N TRP A 140 0.10 -1.74 -7.71
CA TRP A 140 -0.60 -0.50 -7.40
C TRP A 140 -2.03 -0.55 -7.89
N PHE A 141 -2.98 -0.26 -7.00
CA PHE A 141 -4.40 -0.38 -7.33
C PHE A 141 -5.17 0.80 -6.75
N VAL A 142 -6.20 1.25 -7.48
CA VAL A 142 -7.19 2.19 -6.95
C VAL A 142 -7.78 1.58 -5.69
N LEU A 143 -7.94 2.40 -4.65
CA LEU A 143 -8.55 1.91 -3.42
C LEU A 143 -10.07 1.91 -3.57
N ASN A 144 -10.62 0.74 -3.90
CA ASN A 144 -12.05 0.51 -3.77
C ASN A 144 -12.38 0.11 -2.32
N PRO A 145 -13.17 0.92 -1.59
CA PRO A 145 -13.50 0.68 -0.18
C PRO A 145 -14.26 -0.63 0.04
N THR A 146 -15.00 -1.11 -0.96
CA THR A 146 -15.81 -2.35 -0.91
C THR A 146 -14.94 -3.59 -1.13
N ASP A 147 -14.03 -3.52 -2.10
CA ASP A 147 -13.17 -4.65 -2.49
C ASP A 147 -12.21 -5.05 -1.35
N ALA A 148 -11.74 -4.05 -0.59
CA ALA A 148 -10.88 -4.25 0.57
C ALA A 148 -11.51 -5.06 1.72
N MET A 149 -12.83 -5.31 1.68
CA MET A 149 -13.59 -6.04 2.71
C MET A 149 -14.19 -7.35 2.19
N SER A 150 -13.91 -7.71 0.93
CA SER A 150 -14.49 -8.88 0.28
C SER A 150 -13.52 -10.07 0.30
N VAL A 151 -14.07 -11.25 0.56
CA VAL A 151 -13.37 -12.53 0.41
C VAL A 151 -13.75 -13.14 -0.92
N ASN A 152 -12.75 -13.57 -1.68
CA ASN A 152 -12.87 -14.23 -2.96
C ASN A 152 -12.21 -15.60 -2.93
N VAL A 153 -12.49 -16.39 -3.96
CA VAL A 153 -11.86 -17.69 -4.18
C VAL A 153 -11.01 -17.65 -5.42
N ARG A 154 -9.83 -18.26 -5.35
CA ARG A 154 -8.91 -18.39 -6.47
C ARG A 154 -8.35 -19.81 -6.51
N ASP A 155 -8.22 -20.38 -7.71
CA ASP A 155 -7.38 -21.56 -7.89
C ASP A 155 -5.90 -21.11 -7.86
N ASP A 156 -5.12 -21.63 -6.92
CA ASP A 156 -3.69 -21.36 -6.82
C ASP A 156 -2.92 -21.93 -8.04
N GLY A 157 -3.49 -22.89 -8.76
CA GLY A 157 -2.86 -23.54 -9.92
C GLY A 157 -1.73 -24.49 -9.53
N GLY A 158 -1.56 -24.76 -8.24
CA GLY A 158 -0.57 -25.67 -7.66
C GLY A 158 -1.20 -26.63 -6.64
N ASP A 159 -0.36 -27.16 -5.75
CA ASP A 159 -0.75 -28.21 -4.79
C ASP A 159 -1.67 -27.69 -3.66
N LEU A 160 -1.86 -26.38 -3.55
CA LEU A 160 -2.68 -25.74 -2.51
C LEU A 160 -4.18 -25.69 -2.88
N GLY A 161 -4.53 -25.95 -4.14
CA GLY A 161 -5.90 -25.98 -4.63
C GLY A 161 -6.60 -24.62 -4.59
N THR A 162 -7.91 -24.63 -4.32
CA THR A 162 -8.71 -23.40 -4.20
C THR A 162 -8.41 -22.71 -2.88
N ILE A 163 -8.00 -21.45 -2.92
CA ILE A 163 -7.60 -20.64 -1.77
C ILE A 163 -8.50 -19.41 -1.61
N LEU A 164 -8.61 -18.90 -0.39
CA LEU A 164 -9.24 -17.62 -0.11
C LEU A 164 -8.27 -16.46 -0.41
N THR A 165 -8.81 -15.43 -1.03
CA THR A 165 -8.11 -14.18 -1.33
C THR A 165 -9.01 -13.00 -1.01
N ASP A 166 -8.49 -11.77 -1.06
CA ASP A 166 -9.35 -10.60 -1.21
C ASP A 166 -9.69 -10.33 -2.69
N ALA A 167 -10.49 -9.29 -3.00
CA ALA A 167 -10.80 -8.93 -4.39
C ALA A 167 -9.59 -8.54 -5.25
N ARG A 168 -8.44 -8.24 -4.63
CA ARG A 168 -7.20 -7.95 -5.32
C ARG A 168 -6.41 -9.22 -5.62
N GLY A 169 -6.83 -10.37 -5.07
CA GLY A 169 -6.17 -11.66 -5.20
C GLY A 169 -5.01 -11.86 -4.22
N LEU A 170 -4.92 -11.06 -3.15
CA LEU A 170 -3.98 -11.29 -2.06
C LEU A 170 -4.47 -12.45 -1.19
N THR A 171 -3.57 -13.38 -0.86
CA THR A 171 -3.90 -14.60 -0.12
C THR A 171 -4.29 -14.31 1.32
N LEU A 172 -5.32 -15.00 1.80
CA LEU A 172 -5.78 -14.93 3.19
C LEU A 172 -5.38 -16.19 3.95
N TYR A 173 -4.93 -15.97 5.19
CA TYR A 173 -4.38 -16.98 6.09
C TYR A 173 -5.17 -17.07 7.39
N LEU A 174 -5.13 -18.24 8.00
CA LEU A 174 -5.57 -18.50 9.37
C LEU A 174 -4.35 -18.68 10.29
N PHE A 175 -4.55 -18.38 11.58
CA PHE A 175 -3.57 -18.63 12.63
C PHE A 175 -4.04 -19.78 13.53
N THR A 176 -3.30 -20.88 13.59
CA THR A 176 -3.73 -22.06 14.37
C THR A 176 -3.71 -21.86 15.89
N LYS A 177 -3.16 -20.74 16.36
CA LYS A 177 -3.20 -20.37 17.77
C LYS A 177 -4.38 -19.45 18.12
N ASP A 178 -5.20 -19.07 17.15
CA ASP A 178 -6.45 -18.36 17.41
C ASP A 178 -7.51 -19.31 17.97
N ASP A 179 -8.40 -18.76 18.79
CA ASP A 179 -9.60 -19.43 19.23
C ASP A 179 -10.78 -19.05 18.31
N ALA A 180 -11.88 -19.79 18.39
CA ALA A 180 -13.06 -19.50 17.61
C ALA A 180 -13.59 -18.08 17.90
N ASN A 181 -13.67 -17.27 16.85
CA ASN A 181 -14.03 -15.85 16.86
C ASN A 181 -13.14 -15.01 17.80
N LEU A 182 -11.88 -15.39 18.01
CA LEU A 182 -10.97 -14.63 18.86
C LEU A 182 -9.55 -14.67 18.31
N SER A 183 -9.07 -13.50 17.86
CA SER A 183 -7.67 -13.32 17.49
C SER A 183 -6.80 -13.30 18.74
N ASN A 184 -5.70 -14.07 18.71
CA ASN A 184 -4.56 -14.00 19.61
C ASN A 184 -3.37 -13.24 18.97
N CYS A 185 -3.53 -12.76 17.73
CA CYS A 185 -2.51 -12.04 16.97
C CYS A 185 -2.65 -10.52 17.11
N TYR A 186 -1.74 -9.93 17.90
CA TYR A 186 -1.65 -8.49 18.14
C TYR A 186 -0.20 -8.02 18.15
N ASP A 187 -0.01 -6.71 18.22
CA ASP A 187 1.31 -6.08 18.31
C ASP A 187 2.18 -6.52 17.13
N GLN A 188 3.42 -6.97 17.37
CA GLN A 188 4.30 -7.43 16.29
C GLN A 188 3.72 -8.61 15.49
N CYS A 189 2.84 -9.41 16.08
CA CYS A 189 2.14 -10.45 15.33
C CYS A 189 1.28 -9.81 14.24
N ALA A 190 0.43 -8.84 14.60
CA ALA A 190 -0.46 -8.16 13.68
C ALA A 190 0.28 -7.25 12.68
N VAL A 191 1.53 -6.88 12.98
CA VAL A 191 2.41 -6.22 11.99
C VAL A 191 2.85 -7.18 10.90
N ASN A 192 3.25 -8.40 11.28
CA ASN A 192 3.71 -9.41 10.33
C ASN A 192 2.55 -10.12 9.63
N TRP A 193 1.42 -10.26 10.33
CA TRP A 193 0.18 -10.90 9.89
C TRP A 193 -0.98 -9.94 10.05
N PRO A 194 -1.14 -8.98 9.15
CA PRO A 194 -2.16 -7.95 9.29
C PRO A 194 -3.57 -8.52 9.22
N PRO A 195 -4.48 -8.16 10.14
CA PRO A 195 -5.85 -8.65 10.12
C PRO A 195 -6.62 -8.10 8.90
N LEU A 196 -7.47 -8.93 8.30
CA LEU A 196 -8.48 -8.46 7.34
C LEU A 196 -9.60 -7.74 8.11
N LEU A 197 -9.53 -6.41 8.15
CA LEU A 197 -10.49 -5.58 8.87
C LEU A 197 -11.68 -5.18 8.00
N THR A 198 -12.82 -4.98 8.66
CA THR A 198 -14.08 -4.49 8.09
C THR A 198 -14.77 -3.63 9.16
N ASP A 199 -15.89 -3.00 8.84
CA ASP A 199 -16.78 -2.31 9.77
C ASP A 199 -18.23 -2.79 9.64
N GLY A 200 -18.46 -3.77 8.78
CA GLY A 200 -19.76 -4.38 8.52
C GLY A 200 -19.63 -5.86 8.17
N SER A 201 -20.64 -6.39 7.50
CA SER A 201 -20.63 -7.80 7.09
C SER A 201 -19.60 -8.04 5.99
N ALA A 202 -18.78 -9.07 6.16
CA ALA A 202 -17.93 -9.57 5.09
C ALA A 202 -18.79 -10.14 3.95
N THR A 203 -18.36 -9.92 2.71
CA THR A 203 -19.04 -10.44 1.51
C THR A 203 -18.10 -11.36 0.74
N GLY A 204 -18.68 -12.29 -0.02
CA GLY A 204 -17.93 -13.19 -0.89
C GLY A 204 -18.86 -14.02 -1.78
N PRO A 205 -18.30 -14.80 -2.72
CA PRO A 205 -19.11 -15.66 -3.59
C PRO A 205 -19.88 -16.72 -2.79
N ASP A 206 -20.96 -17.24 -3.38
CA ASP A 206 -21.86 -18.23 -2.74
C ASP A 206 -21.12 -19.40 -2.09
N LEU A 207 -20.01 -19.84 -2.69
CA LEU A 207 -19.16 -20.93 -2.19
C LEU A 207 -18.63 -20.67 -0.76
N VAL A 208 -18.34 -19.42 -0.43
CA VAL A 208 -17.76 -19.04 0.88
C VAL A 208 -18.71 -18.26 1.76
N ALA A 209 -19.76 -17.67 1.18
CA ALA A 209 -20.68 -16.78 1.89
C ALA A 209 -21.25 -17.39 3.17
N GLY A 210 -21.54 -18.70 3.19
CA GLY A 210 -22.06 -19.40 4.37
C GLY A 210 -21.06 -19.55 5.53
N GLY A 211 -19.77 -19.39 5.27
CA GLY A 211 -18.71 -19.45 6.29
C GLY A 211 -18.20 -18.08 6.73
N LEU A 212 -18.59 -17.00 6.06
CA LEU A 212 -18.12 -15.66 6.40
C LEU A 212 -18.81 -15.12 7.64
N GLY A 213 -18.02 -14.43 8.47
CA GLY A 213 -18.49 -13.75 9.67
C GLY A 213 -17.53 -12.65 10.06
N THR A 214 -17.75 -12.08 11.23
CA THR A 214 -16.86 -11.08 11.82
C THR A 214 -16.66 -11.33 13.30
N THR A 215 -15.53 -10.86 13.83
CA THR A 215 -15.28 -10.81 15.27
C THR A 215 -14.71 -9.45 15.68
N GLU A 216 -15.12 -8.99 16.85
CA GLU A 216 -14.58 -7.78 17.47
C GLU A 216 -13.23 -8.10 18.12
N ARG A 217 -12.20 -7.37 17.72
CA ARG A 217 -10.85 -7.45 18.28
C ARG A 217 -10.77 -6.65 19.58
N LYS A 218 -9.77 -6.96 20.42
CA LYS A 218 -9.55 -6.25 21.70
C LYS A 218 -9.24 -4.74 21.55
N ASP A 219 -8.82 -4.33 20.36
CA ASP A 219 -8.53 -2.95 19.99
C ASP A 219 -9.77 -2.20 19.44
N GLY A 220 -10.94 -2.87 19.42
CA GLY A 220 -12.20 -2.33 18.94
C GLY A 220 -12.41 -2.43 17.42
N ALA A 221 -11.42 -2.92 16.66
CA ALA A 221 -11.58 -3.15 15.24
C ALA A 221 -12.40 -4.42 14.97
N LEU A 222 -13.17 -4.43 13.88
CA LEU A 222 -13.93 -5.61 13.45
C LEU A 222 -13.12 -6.37 12.38
N GLN A 223 -12.88 -7.66 12.60
CA GLN A 223 -12.08 -8.51 11.72
C GLN A 223 -12.95 -9.55 11.03
N VAL A 224 -12.68 -9.80 9.75
CA VAL A 224 -13.36 -10.85 8.98
C VAL A 224 -12.91 -12.22 9.46
N THR A 225 -13.86 -13.14 9.60
CA THR A 225 -13.62 -14.54 9.93
C THR A 225 -14.15 -15.46 8.82
N TYR A 226 -13.52 -16.62 8.64
CA TYR A 226 -14.08 -17.72 7.87
C TYR A 226 -14.23 -18.96 8.75
N ASN A 227 -15.44 -19.52 8.84
CA ASN A 227 -15.81 -20.60 9.76
C ASN A 227 -15.38 -20.30 11.21
N GLY A 228 -15.51 -19.03 11.61
CA GLY A 228 -15.12 -18.52 12.93
C GLY A 228 -13.62 -18.32 13.13
N GLN A 229 -12.76 -18.57 12.14
CA GLN A 229 -11.33 -18.31 12.24
C GLN A 229 -10.99 -16.91 11.72
N PRO A 230 -10.29 -16.06 12.48
CA PRO A 230 -9.88 -14.74 12.00
C PRO A 230 -8.96 -14.83 10.78
N LEU A 231 -9.19 -13.97 9.78
CA LEU A 231 -8.42 -13.94 8.54
C LEU A 231 -7.33 -12.87 8.57
N TYR A 232 -6.18 -13.21 7.99
CA TYR A 232 -4.99 -12.35 7.97
C TYR A 232 -4.35 -12.32 6.59
N TYR A 233 -3.63 -11.24 6.33
CA TYR A 233 -2.64 -11.11 5.27
C TYR A 233 -1.25 -11.58 5.76
N TRP A 234 -0.31 -11.69 4.82
CA TRP A 234 1.09 -11.93 5.13
C TRP A 234 1.99 -10.81 4.59
N LEU A 235 2.83 -10.23 5.45
CA LEU A 235 3.70 -9.08 5.11
C LEU A 235 4.68 -9.35 3.95
N HIS A 236 5.01 -10.61 3.66
CA HIS A 236 5.93 -10.94 2.56
C HIS A 236 5.25 -11.40 1.27
N ASP A 237 3.92 -11.41 1.22
CA ASP A 237 3.20 -11.51 -0.05
C ASP A 237 3.16 -10.13 -0.71
N GLU A 238 3.79 -9.99 -1.87
CA GLU A 238 3.98 -8.70 -2.54
C GLU A 238 3.00 -8.49 -3.70
N LYS A 239 2.46 -9.57 -4.26
CA LYS A 239 1.56 -9.54 -5.43
C LYS A 239 0.44 -10.58 -5.31
N PRO A 240 -0.64 -10.41 -6.08
CA PRO A 240 -1.74 -11.38 -6.13
C PRO A 240 -1.27 -12.80 -6.48
N GLY A 241 -1.70 -13.77 -5.68
CA GLY A 241 -1.30 -15.18 -5.79
C GLY A 241 0.02 -15.54 -5.13
N ASP A 242 0.70 -14.62 -4.45
CA ASP A 242 1.77 -15.04 -3.53
C ASP A 242 1.17 -15.84 -2.36
N THR A 243 1.81 -16.96 -2.03
CA THR A 243 1.40 -17.92 -0.99
C THR A 243 2.52 -18.16 0.03
N THR A 244 3.41 -17.17 0.19
CA THR A 244 4.68 -17.33 0.91
C THR A 244 4.50 -17.44 2.43
N GLY A 245 3.30 -17.13 2.94
CA GLY A 245 2.93 -17.31 4.34
C GLY A 245 2.59 -18.76 4.70
N GLN A 246 2.44 -19.64 3.71
CA GLN A 246 2.03 -21.01 3.95
C GLN A 246 3.02 -21.75 4.85
N ASN A 247 2.51 -22.30 5.94
CA ASN A 247 3.25 -23.06 6.95
C ASN A 247 4.37 -22.28 7.65
N VAL A 248 4.35 -20.93 7.64
CA VAL A 248 5.32 -20.13 8.39
C VAL A 248 5.20 -20.46 9.88
N GLY A 249 6.32 -20.84 10.50
CA GLY A 249 6.37 -21.21 11.91
C GLY A 249 5.53 -22.44 12.30
N GLY A 250 5.01 -23.21 11.34
CA GLY A 250 4.14 -24.37 11.59
C GLY A 250 2.74 -24.01 12.10
N VAL A 251 2.34 -22.74 12.02
CA VAL A 251 1.12 -22.23 12.67
C VAL A 251 0.29 -21.27 11.81
N TRP A 252 0.76 -20.94 10.61
CA TRP A 252 0.07 -20.09 9.66
C TRP A 252 -0.23 -20.86 8.40
N PHE A 253 -1.49 -20.88 7.98
CA PHE A 253 -1.93 -21.67 6.84
C PHE A 253 -2.90 -20.88 5.99
N ILE A 254 -2.86 -21.12 4.69
CA ILE A 254 -3.85 -20.59 3.75
C ILE A 254 -5.20 -21.22 4.07
N VAL A 255 -6.26 -20.45 3.80
CA VAL A 255 -7.61 -20.92 3.99
C VAL A 255 -8.14 -21.52 2.69
N ASN A 256 -8.61 -22.77 2.76
CA ASN A 256 -9.37 -23.41 1.68
C ASN A 256 -10.89 -23.30 2.00
N PRO A 257 -11.73 -23.02 0.99
CA PRO A 257 -13.19 -22.96 1.15
C PRO A 257 -13.85 -24.35 1.30
#